data_AF-A0AA92NPI5-F1
#
_entry.id   AF-A0AA92NPI5-F1
#
_cell.length_a   1.000
_cell.length_b   1.000
_cell.length_c   1.000
_cell.angle_alpha   90.00
_cell.angle_beta   90.00
_cell.angle_gamma   90.00
#
_symmetry.space_group_name_H-M   'P 1'
#
loop_
_entity.id
_entity.type
_entity.pdbx_description
1 polymer ?
#
loop_
_entity_poly.entity_id
_entity_poly.type
_entity_poly.pdbx_seq_one_letter_code
_entity_poly.pdbx_strand_id
1 'polypeptide(L)'
;MFKRYTNKYARWIRILALVITIVGFIVGLYIWFDDLNDNFLHFLTSVFYSIIPSIFLLGFAEVIEILYRIHLRLEFTAEDKSLFDETNESE
;
A
#
# COMPACT_ATOMS: atom_id res chain seq x y z
N MET A 1 -2.01 1.37 -17.04
CA MET A 1 -2.50 1.84 -15.72
C MET A 1 -3.93 1.35 -15.54
N PHE A 2 -4.11 0.12 -15.03
CA PHE A 2 -5.41 -0.53 -14.91
C PHE A 2 -6.25 0.14 -13.81
N LYS A 3 -7.18 1.02 -14.20
CA LYS A 3 -8.17 1.67 -13.33
C LYS A 3 -9.32 0.71 -12.93
N ARG A 4 -9.02 -0.52 -12.52
CA ARG A 4 -10.04 -1.47 -12.02
C ARG A 4 -9.82 -1.71 -10.52
N TYR A 5 -10.72 -1.12 -9.72
CA TYR A 5 -10.97 -1.39 -8.30
C TYR A 5 -9.71 -1.53 -7.43
N THR A 6 -9.08 -0.40 -7.10
CA THR A 6 -8.05 -0.38 -6.05
C THR A 6 -8.70 -0.75 -4.73
N ASN A 7 -8.23 -1.82 -4.09
CA ASN A 7 -8.71 -2.24 -2.78
C ASN A 7 -8.59 -1.07 -1.78
N LYS A 8 -9.64 -0.81 -0.99
CA LYS A 8 -9.68 0.30 -0.02
C LYS A 8 -8.50 0.25 0.96
N TYR A 9 -8.14 -0.94 1.43
CA TYR A 9 -7.00 -1.16 2.34
C TYR A 9 -5.67 -0.88 1.65
N ALA A 10 -5.45 -1.39 0.43
CA ALA A 10 -4.24 -1.09 -0.34
C ALA A 10 -4.06 0.41 -0.57
N ARG A 11 -5.16 1.14 -0.85
CA ARG A 11 -5.15 2.60 -0.98
C ARG A 11 -4.74 3.29 0.33
N TRP A 12 -5.29 2.88 1.47
CA TRP A 12 -4.92 3.46 2.76
C TRP A 12 -3.46 3.22 3.12
N ILE A 13 -2.91 2.04 2.80
CA ILE A 13 -1.49 1.74 3.05
C ILE A 13 -0.58 2.62 2.18
N ARG A 14 -0.94 2.87 0.91
CA ARG A 14 -0.22 3.81 0.06
C ARG A 14 -0.23 5.23 0.62
N ILE A 15 -1.37 5.68 1.16
CA ILE A 15 -1.48 6.99 1.82
C ILE A 15 -0.60 7.03 3.07
N LEU A 16 -0.62 5.97 3.90
CA LEU A 16 0.20 5.88 5.11
C LEU A 16 1.70 5.94 4.78
N ALA A 17 2.14 5.24 3.74
CA ALA A 17 3.53 5.31 3.26
C ALA A 17 3.93 6.74 2.88
N LEU A 18 3.04 7.47 2.19
CA LEU A 18 3.28 8.87 1.85
C LEU A 18 3.35 9.77 3.09
N VAL A 19 2.47 9.56 4.07
CA VAL A 19 2.48 10.30 5.35
C VAL A 19 3.79 10.06 6.10
N ILE A 20 4.27 8.83 6.20
CA ILE A 20 5.53 8.51 6.90
C ILE A 20 6.71 9.20 6.24
N THR A 21 6.80 9.18 4.91
CA THR A 21 7.86 9.88 4.19
C THR A 21 7.82 11.40 4.42
N ILE A 22 6.63 12.00 4.40
CA ILE A 22 6.46 13.44 4.66
C ILE A 22 6.86 13.77 6.09
N VAL A 23 6.39 13.02 7.08
CA VAL A 23 6.72 13.25 8.49
C VAL A 23 8.22 13.09 8.72
N GLY A 24 8.86 12.05 8.18
CA GLY A 24 10.29 11.85 8.30
C GLY A 24 11.13 12.97 7.67
N PHE A 25 10.64 13.53 6.55
CA PHE A 25 11.24 14.70 5.93
C PHE A 25 11.07 15.97 6.78
N ILE A 26 9.87 16.23 7.31
CA ILE A 26 9.60 17.40 8.17
C ILE A 26 10.43 17.33 9.46
N VAL A 27 10.48 16.16 10.12
CA VAL A 27 11.30 15.94 11.31
C VAL A 27 12.78 16.12 11.00
N GLY A 28 13.24 15.60 9.86
CA GLY A 28 14.61 15.82 9.41
C GLY A 28 14.91 17.30 9.21
N LEU A 29 14.02 18.05 8.56
CA LEU A 29 14.18 19.49 8.37
C LEU A 29 14.24 20.23 9.70
N TYR A 30 13.38 19.88 10.65
CA TYR A 30 13.40 20.47 11.99
C TYR A 30 14.74 20.29 12.69
N ILE A 31 15.31 19.08 12.62
CA ILE A 31 16.64 18.77 13.17
C ILE A 31 17.74 19.57 12.46
N TRP A 32 17.65 19.72 11.14
CA TRP A 32 18.64 20.48 10.39
C TRP A 32 18.61 21.98 10.71
N PHE A 33 17.42 22.56 10.87
CA PHE A 33 17.27 23.99 11.19
C PHE A 33 17.81 24.36 12.57
N ASP A 34 17.95 23.40 13.49
CA ASP A 34 18.50 23.62 14.83
C ASP A 34 20.02 23.91 14.79
N ASP A 35 20.76 23.18 13.95
CA ASP A 35 22.18 23.46 13.66
C ASP A 35 22.53 23.04 12.22
N LEU A 36 22.59 24.01 11.32
CA LEU A 36 22.70 23.76 9.88
C LEU A 36 24.03 23.10 9.48
N ASN A 37 25.09 23.24 10.27
CA ASN A 37 26.41 22.69 9.94
C ASN A 37 26.58 21.27 10.48
N ASP A 38 26.17 21.01 11.71
CA ASP A 38 26.43 19.72 12.37
C ASP A 38 25.32 18.69 12.14
N ASN A 39 24.08 19.15 11.89
CA ASN A 39 22.91 18.25 11.83
C ASN A 39 22.51 17.79 10.43
N PHE A 40 23.28 18.13 9.37
CA PHE A 40 22.95 17.69 8.02
C PHE A 40 22.96 16.15 7.86
N LEU A 41 23.90 15.47 8.53
CA LEU A 41 23.94 14.00 8.56
C LEU A 41 22.72 13.42 9.28
N HIS A 42 22.29 14.05 10.38
CA HIS A 42 21.09 13.64 11.10
C HIS A 42 19.82 13.81 10.27
N PHE A 43 19.70 14.90 9.51
CA PHE A 43 18.65 15.08 8.51
C PHE A 43 18.61 13.94 7.51
N LEU A 44 19.76 13.62 6.87
CA LEU A 44 19.84 12.54 5.91
C LEU A 44 19.42 11.20 6.54
N THR A 45 19.90 10.89 7.75
CA THR A 45 19.48 9.65 8.44
C THR A 45 17.98 9.61 8.69
N SER A 46 17.35 10.70 9.15
CA SER A 46 15.89 10.76 9.34
C SER A 46 15.13 10.49 8.05
N VAL A 47 15.57 11.10 6.94
CA VAL A 47 14.97 10.88 5.62
C VAL A 47 15.13 9.43 5.18
N PHE A 48 16.32 8.85 5.24
CA PHE A 48 16.54 7.46 4.86
C PHE A 48 15.76 6.47 5.72
N TYR A 49 15.73 6.67 7.03
CA TYR A 49 14.94 5.84 7.95
C TYR A 49 13.43 5.94 7.72
N SER A 50 12.95 7.02 7.12
CA SER A 50 11.54 7.14 6.71
C SER A 50 11.24 6.51 5.35
N ILE A 51 12.20 6.51 4.42
CA ILE A 51 12.02 5.95 3.06
C ILE A 51 11.93 4.43 3.11
N ILE A 52 12.78 3.76 3.89
CA ILE A 52 12.82 2.29 3.98
C ILE A 52 11.43 1.71 4.35
N PRO A 53 10.80 2.08 5.49
CA PRO A 53 9.48 1.57 5.84
C PRO A 53 8.41 1.97 4.83
N SER A 54 8.50 3.14 4.19
CA SER A 54 7.58 3.54 3.13
C SER A 54 7.65 2.62 1.91
N ILE A 55 8.85 2.18 1.49
CA ILE A 55 9.01 1.19 0.41
C ILE A 55 8.36 -0.14 0.81
N PHE A 56 8.59 -0.61 2.04
CA PHE A 56 7.95 -1.84 2.53
C PHE A 56 6.42 -1.74 2.53
N LEU A 57 5.86 -0.61 2.96
CA LEU A 57 4.41 -0.38 2.94
C LEU A 57 3.85 -0.35 1.51
N LEU A 58 4.55 0.28 0.56
CA LEU A 58 4.16 0.27 -0.84
C LEU A 58 4.17 -1.16 -1.42
N GLY A 59 5.22 -1.94 -1.12
CA GLY A 59 5.29 -3.35 -1.50
C GLY A 59 4.15 -4.17 -0.89
N PHE A 60 3.84 -3.94 0.39
CA PHE A 60 2.73 -4.62 1.07
C PHE A 60 1.36 -4.23 0.48
N ALA A 61 1.17 -2.97 0.07
CA ALA A 61 -0.04 -2.53 -0.62
C ALA A 61 -0.24 -3.26 -1.95
N GLU A 62 0.83 -3.54 -2.71
CA GLU A 62 0.75 -4.35 -3.92
C GLU A 62 0.35 -5.79 -3.64
N VAL A 63 0.89 -6.40 -2.58
CA VAL A 63 0.49 -7.75 -2.16
C VAL A 63 -1.01 -7.82 -1.87
N ILE A 64 -1.55 -6.84 -1.14
CA ILE A 64 -3.00 -6.75 -0.86
C ILE A 64 -3.80 -6.61 -2.16
N GLU A 65 -3.33 -5.79 -3.11
CA GLU A 65 -4.04 -5.59 -4.37
C GLU A 65 -4.06 -6.87 -5.23
N ILE A 66 -2.97 -7.63 -5.23
CA ILE A 66 -2.89 -8.94 -5.88
C ILE A 66 -3.85 -9.93 -5.23
N LEU A 67 -3.84 -10.04 -3.89
CA LEU A 67 -4.74 -10.92 -3.15
C LEU A 67 -6.21 -10.57 -3.40
N TYR A 68 -6.55 -9.29 -3.43
CA TYR A 68 -7.90 -8.83 -3.74
C TYR A 68 -8.33 -9.23 -5.16
N ARG A 69 -7.44 -9.12 -6.15
CA ARG A 69 -7.72 -9.58 -7.52
C ARG A 69 -7.94 -11.09 -7.60
N ILE A 70 -7.19 -11.88 -6.83
CA ILE A 70 -7.38 -13.33 -6.76
C ILE A 70 -8.73 -13.66 -6.12
N HIS A 71 -9.05 -13.03 -4.98
CA HIS A 71 -10.32 -13.22 -4.27
C HIS A 71 -11.53 -12.96 -5.17
N LEU A 72 -11.54 -11.83 -5.88
CA LEU A 72 -12.62 -11.52 -6.83
C LEU A 72 -12.76 -12.58 -7.93
N ARG A 73 -11.65 -13.08 -8.49
CA ARG A 73 -11.70 -14.13 -9.52
C ARG A 73 -12.26 -15.45 -8.99
N LEU A 74 -11.94 -15.81 -7.75
CA LEU A 74 -12.46 -17.01 -7.09
C LEU A 74 -13.96 -16.89 -6.83
N GLU A 75 -14.42 -15.71 -6.40
CA GLU A 75 -15.85 -15.44 -6.17
C GLU A 75 -16.67 -15.59 -7.45
N PHE A 76 -16.23 -14.98 -8.56
CA PHE A 76 -16.89 -15.16 -9.86
C PHE A 76 -16.91 -16.62 -10.33
N THR A 77 -15.83 -17.38 -10.09
CA THR A 77 -15.78 -18.79 -10.50
C THR A 77 -16.69 -19.66 -9.64
N ALA A 78 -16.86 -19.32 -8.36
CA ALA A 78 -17.76 -20.04 -7.46
C ALA A 78 -19.25 -19.77 -7.80
N GLU A 79 -19.58 -18.52 -8.12
CA GLU A 79 -20.93 -18.09 -8.47
C GLU A 79 -21.41 -18.73 -9.80
N ASP A 80 -20.53 -18.83 -10.80
CA ASP A 80 -20.82 -19.49 -12.08
C ASP A 80 -21.09 -21.00 -11.90
N LYS A 81 -20.39 -21.64 -10.94
CA LYS A 81 -20.59 -23.04 -10.61
C LYS A 81 -21.94 -23.29 -9.93
N SER A 82 -22.35 -22.44 -8.98
CA SER A 82 -23.67 -22.60 -8.33
C SER A 82 -24.82 -22.44 -9.32
N LEU A 83 -24.69 -21.53 -10.28
CA LEU A 83 -25.70 -21.29 -11.32
C LEU A 83 -25.85 -22.49 -12.27
N PHE A 84 -24.74 -23.14 -12.61
CA PHE A 84 -24.73 -24.38 -13.40
C PHE A 84 -25.29 -25.59 -12.63
N ASP A 85 -25.02 -25.70 -11.33
CA ASP A 85 -25.55 -26.80 -10.51
C ASP A 85 -27.09 -26.65 -10.31
N GLU A 86 -27.62 -25.44 -10.10
CA GLU A 86 -29.08 -25.19 -9.99
C GLU A 86 -29.85 -25.49 -11.30
N THR A 87 -29.22 -25.27 -12.46
CA THR A 87 -29.85 -25.55 -13.77
C THR A 87 -29.90 -27.05 -14.09
N ASN A 88 -28.95 -27.84 -13.57
CA ASN A 88 -28.94 -29.30 -13.78
C ASN A 88 -29.88 -30.05 -12.83
N GLU A 89 -30.26 -29.48 -11.69
CA GLU A 89 -31.22 -30.10 -10.76
C GLU A 89 -32.69 -29.82 -11.12
N SER A 90 -32.94 -28.97 -12.12
CA SER A 90 -34.29 -28.56 -12.54
C SER A 90 -34.78 -29.20 -13.85
N GLU A 91 -34.00 -30.11 -14.45
CA GLU A 91 -34.41 -31.03 -15.54
C GLU A 91 -34.72 -32.45 -15.03
#